data_AF-A0A7S0I2A5-F1
#
_entry.id   AF-A0A7S0I2A5-F1
#
_cell.length_a   1.000
_cell.length_b   1.000
_cell.length_c   1.000
_cell.angle_alpha   90.00
_cell.angle_beta   90.00
_cell.angle_gamma   90.00
#
_symmetry.space_group_name_H-M   'P 1'
#
loop_
_entity.id
_entity.type
_entity.pdbx_description
1 polymer ?
#
loop_
_entity_poly.entity_id
_entity_poly.type
_entity_poly.pdbx_seq_one_letter_code
_entity_poly.pdbx_strand_id
1 'polypeptide(L)'
;VEALFWWSASTAQCGYRRANAAMDTDDVEITGQKGDDTLRNAPHARFDCVVFKMEKRCTDVAICEKTCDYCYCWVCDKPAKQCVTWKEHCICDGGPEWNLKRQKHKRHLEAEQAQAQARATGRQQDMADPAEIRRR
;
A
#
# COMPACT_ATOMS: atom_id res chain seq x y z
N VAL A 1 10.51 -52.09 -20.12
CA VAL A 1 11.00 -51.10 -19.13
C VAL A 1 9.79 -50.50 -18.44
N GLU A 2 9.28 -51.25 -17.47
CA GLU A 2 8.13 -50.88 -16.64
C GLU A 2 8.55 -49.78 -15.65
N ALA A 3 7.74 -48.72 -15.56
CA ALA A 3 7.84 -47.75 -14.48
C ALA A 3 6.43 -47.54 -13.91
N LEU A 4 6.01 -48.51 -13.09
CA LEU A 4 4.87 -48.39 -12.21
C LEU A 4 5.23 -47.39 -11.09
N PHE A 5 4.90 -46.11 -11.30
CA PHE A 5 4.93 -45.10 -10.24
C PHE A 5 3.74 -45.35 -9.29
N TRP A 6 4.00 -46.14 -8.26
CA TRP A 6 3.11 -46.30 -7.11
C TRP A 6 3.11 -45.01 -6.29
N TRP A 7 2.14 -44.14 -6.52
CA TRP A 7 1.85 -43.04 -5.61
C TRP A 7 0.93 -43.58 -4.49
N SER A 8 1.54 -44.05 -3.40
CA SER A 8 0.79 -44.45 -2.20
C SER A 8 0.22 -43.20 -1.52
N ALA A 9 -1.07 -42.94 -1.75
CA ALA A 9 -1.86 -42.01 -0.97
C ALA A 9 -2.04 -42.55 0.46
N SER A 10 -1.26 -42.04 1.40
CA SER A 10 -1.44 -42.32 2.82
C SER A 10 -2.44 -41.31 3.39
N THR A 11 -3.71 -41.70 3.43
CA THR A 11 -4.78 -40.91 4.04
C THR A 11 -4.66 -40.99 5.57
N ALA A 12 -3.85 -40.10 6.15
CA ALA A 12 -3.81 -39.90 7.60
C ALA A 12 -5.11 -39.24 8.05
N GLN A 13 -6.06 -40.07 8.47
CA GLN A 13 -7.32 -39.64 9.08
C GLN A 13 -7.02 -39.15 10.50
N CYS A 14 -6.76 -37.84 10.64
CA CYS A 14 -6.67 -37.19 11.94
C CYS A 14 -8.07 -37.17 12.58
N GLY A 15 -8.33 -38.14 13.46
CA GLY A 15 -9.54 -38.21 14.26
C GLY A 15 -9.54 -37.14 15.35
N TYR A 16 -10.28 -36.05 15.14
CA TYR A 16 -10.66 -35.16 16.24
C TYR A 16 -11.83 -35.79 17.01
N ARG A 17 -11.49 -36.49 18.10
CA ARG A 17 -12.44 -36.97 19.09
C ARG A 17 -12.92 -35.75 19.91
N ARG A 18 -14.17 -35.32 19.71
CA ARG A 18 -14.81 -34.25 20.49
C ARG A 18 -14.97 -34.70 21.95
N ALA A 19 -14.10 -34.21 22.84
CA ALA A 19 -14.33 -34.23 24.27
C ALA A 19 -15.08 -32.95 24.65
N ASN A 20 -16.33 -33.08 25.13
CA ASN A 20 -17.01 -32.00 25.85
C ASN A 20 -16.33 -31.86 27.22
N ALA A 21 -15.26 -31.06 27.28
CA ALA A 21 -14.75 -30.56 28.53
C ALA A 21 -15.54 -29.29 28.87
N ALA A 22 -16.27 -29.32 29.98
CA ALA A 22 -16.80 -28.13 30.62
C ALA A 22 -15.61 -27.21 30.94
N MET A 23 -15.39 -26.18 30.12
CA MET A 23 -14.33 -25.22 30.31
C MET A 23 -14.88 -24.10 31.20
N ASP A 24 -14.37 -24.08 32.42
CA ASP A 24 -14.37 -22.92 33.30
C ASP A 24 -13.89 -21.70 32.50
N THR A 25 -14.76 -20.70 32.36
CA THR A 25 -14.45 -19.44 31.66
C THR A 25 -13.61 -18.57 32.59
N ASP A 26 -12.38 -18.98 32.84
CA ASP A 26 -11.38 -18.13 33.49
C ASP A 26 -11.06 -17.01 32.48
N ASP A 27 -11.57 -15.81 32.76
CA ASP A 27 -11.42 -14.63 31.90
C ASP A 27 -9.94 -14.25 31.80
N VAL A 28 -9.29 -14.61 30.69
CA VAL A 28 -7.90 -14.25 30.41
C VAL A 28 -7.84 -12.78 29.95
N GLU A 29 -7.48 -11.88 30.87
CA GLU A 29 -7.15 -10.49 30.54
C GLU A 29 -5.71 -10.36 30.06
N ILE A 30 -5.51 -9.89 28.84
CA ILE A 30 -4.17 -9.61 28.28
C ILE A 30 -3.69 -8.26 28.84
N THR A 31 -2.87 -8.32 29.90
CA THR A 31 -2.38 -7.12 30.63
C THR A 31 -1.21 -6.39 29.96
N GLY A 32 -0.74 -6.88 28.81
CA GLY A 32 0.26 -6.16 28.02
C GLY A 32 0.96 -7.03 26.97
N GLN A 33 1.36 -6.39 25.87
CA GLN A 33 2.17 -6.99 24.82
C GLN A 33 3.56 -6.36 24.87
N LYS A 34 4.61 -7.17 25.05
CA LYS A 34 6.01 -6.71 25.08
C LYS A 34 6.70 -7.17 23.81
N GLY A 35 6.87 -6.25 22.86
CA GLY A 35 7.51 -6.51 21.56
C GLY A 35 7.37 -5.30 20.61
N ASP A 36 8.04 -5.37 19.47
CA ASP A 36 7.83 -4.43 18.37
C ASP A 36 6.39 -4.63 17.84
N ASP A 37 5.53 -3.64 18.03
CA ASP A 37 4.16 -3.71 17.54
C ASP A 37 4.19 -3.49 16.03
N THR A 38 4.32 -4.59 15.29
CA THR A 38 4.52 -4.60 13.83
C THR A 38 3.43 -3.83 13.09
N LEU A 39 2.23 -3.76 13.65
CA LEU A 39 1.11 -3.01 13.08
C LEU A 39 1.24 -1.49 13.29
N ARG A 40 1.92 -1.05 14.36
CA ARG A 40 2.19 0.38 14.60
C ARG A 40 3.36 0.90 13.78
N ASN A 41 4.34 0.04 13.55
CA ASN A 41 5.59 0.38 12.85
C ASN A 41 5.55 0.09 11.35
N ALA A 42 4.48 -0.54 10.85
CA ALA A 42 4.27 -0.72 9.42
C ALA A 42 3.91 0.62 8.74
N PRO A 43 4.42 0.87 7.52
CA PRO A 43 4.00 2.02 6.74
C PRO A 43 2.51 1.89 6.41
N HIS A 44 1.72 2.85 6.88
CA HIS A 44 0.27 2.84 6.72
C HIS A 44 -0.26 4.19 6.23
N ALA A 45 -1.41 4.13 5.57
CA ALA A 45 -2.11 5.32 5.14
C ALA A 45 -2.73 6.01 6.36
N ARG A 46 -2.94 7.32 6.29
CA ARG A 46 -3.39 8.08 7.46
C ARG A 46 -4.71 7.58 8.06
N PHE A 47 -5.65 7.16 7.24
CA PHE A 47 -6.94 6.64 7.70
C PHE A 47 -6.83 5.31 8.48
N ASP A 48 -5.70 4.61 8.36
CA ASP A 48 -5.41 3.33 9.03
C ASP A 48 -4.44 3.50 10.22
N CYS A 49 -4.25 4.74 10.68
CA CYS A 49 -3.29 5.01 11.76
C CYS A 49 -3.78 4.49 13.12
N VAL A 50 -3.03 3.55 13.68
CA VAL A 50 -3.30 2.96 15.01
C VAL A 50 -2.96 3.93 16.15
N VAL A 51 -1.98 4.83 15.94
CA VAL A 51 -1.55 5.84 16.93
C VAL A 51 -2.56 6.98 17.02
N PHE A 52 -2.92 7.56 15.87
CA PHE A 52 -3.91 8.64 15.78
C PHE A 52 -5.18 8.09 15.15
N LYS A 53 -5.95 7.35 15.96
CA LYS A 53 -7.23 6.78 15.53
C LYS A 53 -8.19 7.90 15.13
N MET A 54 -8.83 7.71 13.99
CA MET A 54 -9.85 8.63 13.49
C MET A 54 -11.22 7.99 13.67
N GLU A 55 -12.11 8.63 14.44
CA GLU A 55 -13.50 8.19 14.57
C GLU A 55 -14.30 8.59 13.30
N LYS A 56 -14.18 7.75 12.27
CA LYS A 56 -14.84 7.89 10.95
C LYS A 56 -14.41 9.13 10.15
N ARG A 57 -14.72 9.06 8.84
CA ARG A 57 -14.29 9.95 7.73
C ARG A 57 -13.70 11.27 8.21
N CYS A 58 -12.37 11.40 8.08
CA CYS A 58 -11.63 12.63 8.33
C CYS A 58 -12.29 13.79 7.57
N THR A 59 -13.10 14.57 8.26
CA THR A 59 -13.66 15.82 7.72
C THR A 59 -12.89 17.01 8.29
N ASP A 60 -12.28 16.83 9.48
CA ASP A 60 -11.53 17.85 10.18
C ASP A 60 -10.04 17.83 9.84
N VAL A 61 -9.64 18.77 8.98
CA VAL A 61 -8.24 18.96 8.56
C VAL A 61 -7.28 19.14 9.75
N ALA A 62 -7.74 19.77 10.83
CA ALA A 62 -6.94 20.01 12.04
C ALA A 62 -6.54 18.71 12.76
N ILE A 63 -7.40 17.69 12.74
CA ILE A 63 -7.07 16.37 13.30
C ILE A 63 -6.14 15.65 12.32
N CYS A 64 -6.38 15.81 11.02
CA CYS A 64 -5.66 15.15 9.93
C CYS A 64 -4.28 15.76 9.64
N GLU A 65 -3.90 16.83 10.32
CA GLU A 65 -2.52 17.34 10.33
C GLU A 65 -1.58 16.49 11.20
N LYS A 66 -2.08 15.83 12.26
CA LYS A 66 -1.26 15.04 13.19
C LYS A 66 -0.79 13.72 12.59
N THR A 67 0.48 13.60 12.23
CA THR A 67 1.03 12.39 11.61
C THR A 67 2.00 11.64 12.51
N CYS A 68 2.03 10.33 12.33
CA CYS A 68 3.06 9.45 12.88
C CYS A 68 4.27 9.37 11.93
N ASP A 69 5.40 8.85 12.39
CA ASP A 69 6.60 8.72 11.56
C ASP A 69 6.45 7.71 10.41
N TYR A 70 5.58 6.72 10.56
CA TYR A 70 5.29 5.68 9.56
C TYR A 70 4.11 6.01 8.63
N CYS A 71 3.50 7.19 8.82
CA CYS A 71 2.33 7.61 8.07
C CYS A 71 2.75 8.09 6.67
N TYR A 72 2.11 7.57 5.62
CA TYR A 72 2.37 8.00 4.24
C TYR A 72 1.12 8.62 3.58
N CYS A 73 1.38 9.41 2.54
CA CYS A 73 0.35 10.01 1.71
C CYS A 73 -0.17 9.00 0.69
N TRP A 74 -1.44 8.63 0.77
CA TRP A 74 -2.06 7.68 -0.16
C TRP A 74 -1.96 8.14 -1.63
N VAL A 75 -2.10 9.44 -1.91
CA VAL A 75 -2.07 9.90 -3.32
C VAL A 75 -0.65 9.90 -3.91
N CYS A 76 0.35 10.25 -3.10
CA CYS A 76 1.71 10.49 -3.54
C CYS A 76 2.68 9.33 -3.33
N ASP A 77 2.31 8.32 -2.54
CA ASP A 77 3.21 7.23 -2.12
C ASP A 77 4.52 7.72 -1.48
N LYS A 78 4.43 8.82 -0.75
CA LYS A 78 5.56 9.44 -0.03
C LYS A 78 5.24 9.55 1.47
N PRO A 79 6.25 9.56 2.34
CA PRO A 79 6.07 9.86 3.75
C PRO A 79 5.31 11.18 3.93
N ALA A 80 4.46 11.29 4.95
CA ALA A 80 3.64 12.48 5.15
C ALA A 80 4.46 13.78 5.17
N LYS A 81 5.66 13.73 5.76
CA LYS A 81 6.62 14.84 5.85
C LYS A 81 7.14 15.34 4.49
N GLN A 82 7.08 14.51 3.44
CA GLN A 82 7.54 14.83 2.09
C GLN A 82 6.40 15.26 1.16
N CYS A 83 5.15 15.26 1.63
CA CYS A 83 3.99 15.66 0.84
C CYS A 83 3.78 17.17 0.94
N VAL A 84 3.92 17.88 -0.19
CA VAL A 84 3.72 19.35 -0.26
C VAL A 84 2.25 19.71 0.03
N THR A 85 1.31 18.88 -0.42
CA THR A 85 -0.14 19.11 -0.29
C THR A 85 -0.77 18.19 0.76
N TRP A 86 -0.08 17.97 1.89
CA TRP A 86 -0.56 17.07 2.94
C TRP A 86 -1.94 17.47 3.47
N LYS A 87 -2.23 18.76 3.64
CA LYS A 87 -3.51 19.26 4.16
C LYS A 87 -4.72 18.78 3.36
N GLU A 88 -4.56 18.58 2.05
CA GLU A 88 -5.63 18.10 1.17
C GLU A 88 -5.61 16.58 1.00
N HIS A 89 -4.44 15.94 1.13
CA HIS A 89 -4.32 14.49 1.00
C HIS A 89 -4.57 13.74 2.32
N CYS A 90 -4.52 14.43 3.45
CA CYS A 90 -4.70 13.85 4.77
C CYS A 90 -6.14 13.37 5.03
N ILE A 91 -7.11 13.94 4.31
CA ILE A 91 -8.54 13.58 4.37
C ILE A 91 -8.89 12.36 3.53
N CYS A 92 -7.89 11.73 2.90
CA CYS A 92 -8.10 10.56 2.05
C CYS A 92 -8.76 9.42 2.84
N ASP A 93 -9.92 8.98 2.37
CA ASP A 93 -10.68 7.85 2.93
C ASP A 93 -10.44 6.53 2.16
N GLY A 94 -9.52 6.53 1.18
CA GLY A 94 -9.24 5.35 0.35
C GLY A 94 -10.37 5.01 -0.64
N GLY A 95 -11.38 5.88 -0.74
CA GLY A 95 -12.50 5.73 -1.66
C GLY A 95 -12.07 5.74 -3.13
N PRO A 96 -13.00 5.39 -4.05
CA PRO A 96 -12.71 5.26 -5.48
C PRO A 96 -12.18 6.57 -6.11
N GLU A 97 -12.63 7.73 -5.62
CA GLU A 97 -12.14 9.03 -6.06
C GLU A 97 -10.63 9.21 -5.79
N TRP A 98 -10.17 8.82 -4.60
CA TRP A 98 -8.76 8.90 -4.21
C TRP A 98 -7.90 7.92 -5.00
N ASN A 99 -8.44 6.75 -5.33
CA ASN A 99 -7.75 5.79 -6.18
C ASN A 99 -7.55 6.34 -7.60
N LEU A 100 -8.53 7.08 -8.14
CA LEU A 100 -8.38 7.77 -9.42
C LEU A 100 -7.31 8.87 -9.35
N LYS A 101 -7.29 9.67 -8.27
CA LYS A 101 -6.25 10.69 -8.04
C LYS A 101 -4.85 10.06 -7.96
N ARG A 102 -4.71 8.97 -7.21
CA ARG A 102 -3.47 8.18 -7.10
C ARG A 102 -3.00 7.67 -8.46
N GLN A 103 -3.89 7.05 -9.25
CA GLN A 103 -3.54 6.59 -10.60
C GLN A 103 -3.14 7.73 -11.53
N LYS A 104 -3.83 8.87 -11.48
CA LYS A 104 -3.47 10.07 -12.25
C LYS A 104 -2.09 10.59 -11.84
N HIS A 105 -1.81 10.66 -10.55
CA HIS A 105 -0.51 11.09 -10.04
C HIS A 105 0.60 10.15 -10.50
N LYS A 106 0.41 8.84 -10.38
CA LYS A 106 1.38 7.84 -10.82
C LYS A 106 1.70 7.96 -12.31
N ARG A 107 0.67 8.11 -13.17
CA ARG A 107 0.87 8.32 -14.61
C ARG A 107 1.65 9.59 -14.93
N HIS A 108 1.42 10.66 -14.18
CA HIS A 108 2.16 11.91 -14.35
C HIS A 108 3.63 11.71 -14.01
N LEU A 109 3.93 11.08 -12.87
CA LEU A 109 5.29 10.78 -12.44
C LEU A 109 6.00 9.86 -13.44
N GLU A 110 5.34 8.81 -13.91
CA GLU A 110 5.88 7.89 -14.93
C GLU A 110 6.17 8.63 -16.25
N ALA A 111 5.28 9.52 -16.69
CA ALA A 111 5.49 10.34 -17.88
C ALA A 111 6.67 11.31 -17.72
N GLU A 112 6.78 11.98 -16.57
CA GLU A 112 7.91 12.86 -16.25
C GLU A 112 9.22 12.09 -16.20
N GLN A 113 9.23 10.91 -15.57
CA GLN A 113 10.40 10.03 -15.51
C GLN A 113 10.79 9.52 -16.91
N ALA A 114 9.83 9.12 -17.73
CA ALA A 114 10.10 8.70 -19.10
C ALA A 114 10.66 9.85 -19.95
N GLN A 115 10.14 11.08 -19.79
CA GLN A 115 10.70 12.26 -20.44
C GLN A 115 12.12 12.58 -19.95
N ALA A 116 12.36 12.50 -18.64
CA ALA A 116 13.68 12.71 -18.06
C ALA A 116 14.69 11.65 -18.54
N GLN A 117 14.28 10.39 -18.63
CA GLN A 117 15.09 9.30 -19.17
C GLN A 117 15.36 9.50 -20.67
N ALA A 118 14.37 9.92 -21.46
CA ALA A 118 14.56 10.24 -22.88
C ALA A 118 15.55 11.40 -23.08
N ARG A 119 15.49 12.43 -22.23
CA ARG A 119 16.47 13.53 -22.22
C ARG A 119 17.87 13.05 -21.82
N ALA A 120 17.97 12.22 -20.77
CA ALA A 120 19.23 11.73 -20.25
C ALA A 120 19.94 10.74 -21.20
N THR A 121 19.17 9.92 -21.93
CA THR A 121 19.71 8.94 -22.88
C THR A 121 20.10 9.55 -24.22
N GLY A 122 19.95 10.87 -24.41
CA GLY A 122 20.48 11.56 -25.59
C GLY A 122 19.82 11.16 -26.91
N ARG A 123 18.71 10.39 -26.89
CA ARG A 123 17.82 10.22 -28.04
C ARG A 123 16.97 11.48 -28.17
N GLN A 124 17.64 12.63 -28.30
CA GLN A 124 17.04 13.82 -28.86
C GLN A 124 16.49 13.39 -30.21
N GLN A 125 15.19 13.51 -30.37
CA GLN A 125 14.55 13.25 -31.64
C GLN A 125 15.13 14.27 -32.63
N ASP A 126 16.04 13.81 -33.47
CA ASP A 126 16.29 14.29 -34.81
C ASP A 126 15.01 14.09 -35.63
N MET A 127 13.92 14.72 -35.21
CA MET A 127 12.80 14.98 -36.10
C MET A 127 13.36 15.97 -37.12
N ALA A 128 13.87 15.45 -38.24
CA ALA A 128 14.10 16.23 -39.43
C ALA A 128 12.86 17.10 -39.64
N ASP A 129 13.06 18.40 -39.77
CA ASP A 129 12.00 19.36 -40.06
C ASP A 129 11.15 18.78 -41.20
N PRO A 130 9.83 18.60 -41.05
CA PRO A 130 8.99 18.08 -42.13
C PRO A 130 9.11 18.92 -43.42
N ALA A 131 9.57 20.18 -43.34
CA ALA A 131 9.92 20.99 -44.50
C ALA A 131 11.24 20.60 -45.18
N GLU A 132 12.14 19.88 -44.52
CA GLU A 132 13.39 19.34 -45.09
C GLU A 132 13.15 18.06 -45.89
N ILE A 133 12.22 17.20 -45.44
CA ILE A 133 11.81 15.98 -46.18
C ILE A 133 11.15 16.33 -47.52
N ARG A 134 10.35 17.41 -47.56
CA ARG A 134 9.69 17.90 -48.79
C ARG A 134 10.68 18.53 -49.80
N ARG A 135 11.89 18.86 -49.37
CA ARG A 135 12.92 19.53 -50.20
C ARG A 135 13.96 18.57 -50.81
N ARG A 136 13.90 17.26 -50.50
CA ARG A 136 14.71 16.20 -51.13
C ARG A 136 13.91 15.50 -52.23
#